data_AF-A0A4R9K6Z4-F1
#
_entry.id   AF-A0A4R9K6Z4-F1
#
_cell.length_a   1.000
_cell.length_b   1.000
_cell.length_c   1.000
_cell.angle_alpha   90.00
_cell.angle_beta   90.00
_cell.angle_gamma   90.00
#
_symmetry.space_group_name_H-M   'P 1'
#
loop_
_entity.id
_entity.type
_entity.pdbx_description
1 polymer ?
#
loop_
_entity_poly.entity_id
_entity_poly.type
_entity_poly.pdbx_seq_one_letter_code
_entity_poly.pdbx_strand_id
1 'polypeptide(L)'
;MRFWIFLGILIFSLSLQTKSKETEEDCLKLKNKEEQKKCSSKEYQAADKELNKAYKKIRETLSESEKEELKKLQIMWIGYRDGICEGPMYSMDETGVDTILCKTEITIDRTQYFHKVWEHPNPPKDGIGSYTDGFGGSLKLSREKSKKEIQFSFEVVRGPTAHIGEVTGSWTPNQEGKWTWASTPNCNSEDPDCCLLQFETFPNRIEVEEISCSAYHGARAYFGGSYRYSKK
;
A
#
# COMPACT_ATOMS: atom_id res chain seq x y z
N MET A 1 -79.05 6.24 19.39
CA MET A 1 -78.00 5.40 20.03
C MET A 1 -76.66 5.75 19.39
N ARG A 2 -75.71 6.25 20.18
CA ARG A 2 -74.36 6.66 19.71
C ARG A 2 -73.44 5.44 19.72
N PHE A 3 -72.98 4.98 18.55
CA PHE A 3 -71.92 3.97 18.47
C PHE A 3 -70.57 4.67 18.26
N TRP A 4 -69.68 4.53 19.24
CA TRP A 4 -68.28 4.92 19.14
C TRP A 4 -67.53 3.80 18.40
N ILE A 5 -66.95 4.12 17.23
CA ILE A 5 -66.02 3.21 16.55
C ILE A 5 -64.62 3.58 17.03
N PHE A 6 -64.00 2.70 17.83
CA PHE A 6 -62.62 2.84 18.23
C PHE A 6 -61.67 2.54 17.06
N LEU A 7 -60.75 3.48 16.86
CA LEU A 7 -59.63 3.47 15.93
C LEU A 7 -58.63 2.37 16.34
N GLY A 8 -58.34 1.44 15.43
CA GLY A 8 -57.28 0.44 15.61
C GLY A 8 -56.17 0.63 14.57
N ILE A 9 -55.23 1.56 14.83
CA ILE A 9 -54.03 1.71 14.00
C ILE A 9 -53.00 0.68 14.49
N LEU A 10 -52.78 -0.36 13.68
CA LEU A 10 -51.72 -1.34 13.89
C LEU A 10 -50.40 -0.72 13.44
N ILE A 11 -49.67 -0.10 14.36
CA ILE A 11 -48.32 0.43 14.11
C ILE A 11 -47.37 -0.77 14.09
N PHE A 12 -47.08 -1.29 12.89
CA PHE A 12 -46.03 -2.29 12.69
C PHE A 12 -44.68 -1.57 12.76
N SER A 13 -44.08 -1.53 13.94
CA SER A 13 -42.74 -1.00 14.18
C SER A 13 -41.73 -1.87 13.42
N LEU A 14 -41.38 -1.47 12.20
CA LEU A 14 -40.29 -2.10 11.45
C LEU A 14 -38.98 -1.70 12.15
N SER A 15 -38.51 -2.54 13.08
CA SER A 15 -37.19 -2.40 13.69
C SER A 15 -36.13 -2.48 12.60
N LEU A 16 -35.63 -1.33 12.18
CA LEU A 16 -34.38 -1.22 11.43
C LEU A 16 -33.26 -1.74 12.33
N GLN A 17 -32.89 -3.01 12.17
CA GLN A 17 -31.66 -3.54 12.74
C GLN A 17 -30.48 -2.84 12.04
N THR A 18 -29.94 -1.81 12.68
CA THR A 18 -28.63 -1.28 12.35
C THR A 18 -27.60 -2.35 12.66
N LYS A 19 -27.17 -3.09 11.63
CA LYS A 19 -26.05 -4.02 11.76
C LYS A 19 -24.80 -3.19 12.06
N SER A 20 -24.33 -3.20 13.31
CA SER A 20 -23.06 -2.59 13.67
C SER A 20 -21.96 -3.23 12.82
N LYS A 21 -21.12 -2.41 12.21
CA LYS A 21 -19.91 -2.89 11.55
C LYS A 21 -18.95 -3.32 12.67
N GLU A 22 -18.79 -4.62 12.85
CA GLU A 22 -17.81 -5.18 13.80
C GLU A 22 -16.43 -4.74 13.33
N THR A 23 -15.63 -4.17 14.23
CA THR A 23 -14.24 -3.83 13.89
C THR A 23 -13.36 -5.06 14.04
N GLU A 24 -12.17 -5.02 13.44
CA GLU A 24 -11.15 -6.05 13.64
C GLU A 24 -10.88 -6.34 15.13
N GLU A 25 -10.76 -5.29 15.94
CA GLU A 25 -10.61 -5.40 17.39
C GLU A 25 -11.78 -6.12 18.07
N ASP A 26 -13.00 -5.95 17.55
CA ASP A 26 -14.19 -6.62 18.09
C ASP A 26 -14.19 -8.11 17.73
N CYS A 27 -13.74 -8.47 16.52
CA CYS A 27 -13.55 -9.87 16.13
C CYS A 27 -12.53 -10.57 17.04
N LEU A 28 -11.44 -9.89 17.40
CA LEU A 28 -10.38 -10.43 18.25
C LEU A 28 -10.81 -10.68 19.71
N LYS A 29 -11.85 -10.00 20.20
CA LYS A 29 -12.39 -10.19 21.56
C LYS A 29 -13.24 -11.45 21.71
N LEU A 30 -13.57 -12.14 20.62
CA LEU A 30 -14.38 -13.36 20.64
C LEU A 30 -13.61 -14.51 21.29
N LYS A 31 -14.23 -15.17 22.27
CA LYS A 31 -13.59 -16.27 23.04
C LYS A 31 -13.41 -17.55 22.23
N ASN A 32 -14.26 -17.77 21.23
CA ASN A 32 -14.22 -18.94 20.39
C ASN A 32 -13.39 -18.66 19.12
N LYS A 33 -12.36 -19.48 18.87
CA LYS A 33 -11.45 -19.33 17.72
C LYS A 33 -12.14 -19.46 16.36
N GLU A 34 -13.16 -20.31 16.23
CA GLU A 34 -13.94 -20.44 14.99
C GLU A 34 -14.82 -19.21 14.75
N GLU A 35 -15.41 -18.65 15.82
CA GLU A 35 -16.18 -17.41 15.74
C GLU A 35 -15.28 -16.23 15.38
N GLN A 36 -14.09 -16.13 15.99
CA GLN A 36 -13.06 -15.15 15.65
C GLN A 36 -12.68 -15.25 14.18
N LYS A 37 -12.30 -16.44 13.68
CA LYS A 37 -11.96 -16.66 12.27
C LYS A 37 -13.09 -16.27 11.33
N LYS A 38 -14.33 -16.63 11.66
CA LYS A 38 -15.52 -16.28 10.87
C LYS A 38 -15.77 -14.77 10.85
N CYS A 39 -15.56 -14.09 11.98
CA CYS A 39 -15.67 -12.64 12.07
C CYS A 39 -14.59 -11.95 11.22
N SER A 40 -13.31 -12.27 11.44
CA SER A 40 -12.19 -11.71 10.67
C SER A 40 -12.33 -11.99 9.17
N SER A 41 -12.85 -13.16 8.77
CA SER A 41 -13.12 -13.47 7.36
C SER A 41 -14.14 -12.52 6.72
N LYS A 42 -15.14 -12.05 7.46
CA LYS A 42 -16.13 -11.09 6.95
C LYS A 42 -15.50 -9.71 6.76
N GLU A 43 -14.62 -9.29 7.68
CA GLU A 43 -13.89 -8.03 7.54
C GLU A 43 -12.96 -8.08 6.33
N TYR A 44 -12.25 -9.19 6.11
CA TYR A 44 -11.46 -9.39 4.91
C TYR A 44 -12.31 -9.30 3.63
N GLN A 45 -13.47 -9.98 3.60
CA GLN A 45 -14.39 -9.91 2.46
C GLN A 45 -14.92 -8.49 2.20
N ALA A 46 -15.15 -7.70 3.26
CA ALA A 46 -15.56 -6.32 3.14
C ALA A 46 -14.42 -5.45 2.57
N ALA A 47 -13.19 -5.62 3.06
CA ALA A 47 -12.01 -4.93 2.53
C ALA A 47 -11.77 -5.27 1.05
N ASP A 48 -11.84 -6.56 0.67
CA ASP A 48 -11.66 -7.01 -0.71
C ASP A 48 -12.75 -6.45 -1.64
N LYS A 49 -13.99 -6.37 -1.15
CA LYS A 49 -15.08 -5.75 -1.91
C LYS A 49 -14.83 -4.27 -2.20
N GLU A 50 -14.34 -3.52 -1.21
CA GLU A 50 -14.00 -2.10 -1.40
C GLU A 50 -12.80 -1.93 -2.33
N LEU A 51 -11.76 -2.75 -2.20
CA LEU A 51 -10.62 -2.77 -3.13
C LEU A 51 -11.09 -3.01 -4.58
N ASN A 52 -11.93 -4.01 -4.79
CA ASN A 52 -12.46 -4.34 -6.12
C ASN A 52 -13.33 -3.22 -6.70
N LYS A 53 -14.08 -2.51 -5.85
CA LYS A 53 -14.86 -1.33 -6.27
C LYS A 53 -13.94 -0.19 -6.70
N ALA A 54 -12.92 0.14 -5.90
CA ALA A 54 -11.92 1.17 -6.24
C ALA A 54 -11.17 0.81 -7.54
N TYR A 55 -10.72 -0.44 -7.68
CA TYR A 55 -10.07 -0.95 -8.88
C TYR A 55 -10.92 -0.75 -10.14
N LYS A 56 -12.21 -1.12 -10.11
CA LYS A 56 -13.13 -0.96 -11.25
C LYS A 56 -13.29 0.52 -11.62
N LYS A 57 -13.57 1.37 -10.64
CA LYS A 57 -13.74 2.81 -10.83
C LYS A 57 -12.50 3.46 -11.45
N ILE A 58 -11.30 3.13 -10.97
CA ILE A 58 -10.05 3.63 -11.55
C ILE A 58 -9.89 3.14 -12.98
N ARG A 59 -10.11 1.85 -13.24
CA ARG A 59 -9.98 1.31 -14.60
C ARG A 59 -10.89 1.97 -15.61
N GLU A 60 -12.08 2.42 -15.22
CA GLU A 60 -13.00 3.15 -16.11
C GLU A 60 -12.41 4.47 -16.63
N THR A 61 -11.47 5.09 -15.91
CA THR A 61 -10.84 6.37 -16.30
C THR A 61 -9.53 6.21 -17.07
N LEU A 62 -9.04 4.98 -17.24
CA LEU A 62 -7.74 4.69 -17.85
C LEU A 62 -7.86 4.35 -19.34
N SER A 63 -6.80 4.64 -20.11
CA SER A 63 -6.65 4.11 -21.46
C SER A 63 -6.48 2.58 -21.46
N GLU A 64 -6.65 1.93 -22.60
CA GLU A 64 -6.49 0.46 -22.68
C GLU A 64 -5.08 -0.02 -22.27
N SER A 65 -4.03 0.73 -22.62
CA SER A 65 -2.67 0.40 -22.17
C SER A 65 -2.52 0.50 -20.65
N GLU A 66 -3.04 1.58 -20.05
CA GLU A 66 -2.98 1.78 -18.60
C GLU A 66 -3.85 0.76 -17.84
N LYS A 67 -4.98 0.32 -18.41
CA LYS A 67 -5.79 -0.77 -17.86
C LYS A 67 -5.02 -2.08 -17.79
N GLU A 68 -4.28 -2.43 -18.86
CA GLU A 68 -3.46 -3.65 -18.88
C GLU A 68 -2.26 -3.54 -17.94
N GLU A 69 -1.63 -2.36 -17.85
CA GLU A 69 -0.57 -2.10 -16.86
C GLU A 69 -1.09 -2.27 -15.43
N LEU A 70 -2.19 -1.60 -15.09
CA LEU A 70 -2.80 -1.68 -13.76
C LEU A 70 -3.24 -3.11 -13.41
N LYS A 71 -3.76 -3.86 -14.38
CA LYS A 71 -4.10 -5.28 -14.19
C LYS A 71 -2.86 -6.12 -13.84
N LYS A 72 -1.75 -5.93 -14.56
CA LYS A 72 -0.48 -6.62 -14.25
C LYS A 72 0.02 -6.26 -12.86
N LEU A 73 0.03 -4.97 -12.51
CA LEU A 73 0.39 -4.48 -11.18
C LEU A 73 -0.48 -5.09 -10.08
N GLN A 74 -1.79 -5.22 -10.33
CA GLN A 74 -2.72 -5.78 -9.36
C GLN A 74 -2.54 -7.29 -9.16
N ILE A 75 -2.24 -8.05 -10.23
CA ILE A 75 -1.90 -9.47 -10.13
C ILE A 75 -0.60 -9.66 -9.32
N MET A 76 0.42 -8.85 -9.60
CA MET A 76 1.67 -8.89 -8.81
C MET A 76 1.42 -8.53 -7.33
N TRP A 77 0.56 -7.55 -7.07
CA TRP A 77 0.19 -7.18 -5.70
C TRP A 77 -0.55 -8.30 -4.94
N ILE A 78 -1.42 -9.06 -5.61
CA ILE A 78 -2.06 -10.24 -4.99
C ILE A 78 -0.98 -11.25 -4.55
N GLY A 79 -0.01 -11.54 -5.42
CA GLY A 79 1.10 -12.43 -5.08
C GLY A 79 1.96 -11.90 -3.93
N TYR A 80 2.21 -10.59 -3.89
CA TYR A 80 2.90 -9.93 -2.78
C TYR A 80 2.14 -10.06 -1.45
N ARG A 81 0.83 -9.77 -1.43
CA ARG A 81 -0.02 -9.91 -0.25
C ARG A 81 0.02 -11.33 0.28
N ASP A 82 -0.25 -12.31 -0.59
CA ASP A 82 -0.32 -13.70 -0.19
C ASP A 82 1.06 -14.21 0.26
N GLY A 83 2.14 -13.82 -0.42
CA GLY A 83 3.51 -14.15 -0.03
C GLY A 83 3.93 -13.60 1.34
N ILE A 84 3.44 -12.41 1.73
CA ILE A 84 3.67 -11.86 3.07
C ILE A 84 2.84 -12.60 4.11
N CYS A 85 1.53 -12.72 3.88
CA CYS A 85 0.59 -13.22 4.88
C CYS A 85 0.64 -14.73 5.08
N GLU A 86 1.21 -15.48 4.13
CA GLU A 86 1.44 -16.92 4.23
C GLU A 86 2.94 -17.25 4.38
N GLY A 87 3.77 -16.22 4.59
CA GLY A 87 5.20 -16.34 4.78
C GLY A 87 5.61 -16.89 6.15
N PRO A 88 6.92 -17.06 6.42
CA PRO A 88 7.41 -17.65 7.66
C PRO A 88 6.94 -16.92 8.93
N MET A 89 6.67 -15.61 8.85
CA MET A 89 6.15 -14.81 9.98
C MET A 89 4.81 -15.33 10.50
N TYR A 90 3.98 -15.93 9.64
CA TYR A 90 2.67 -16.49 9.99
C TYR A 90 2.65 -18.02 10.03
N SER A 91 3.82 -18.67 9.97
CA SER A 91 3.92 -20.14 9.92
C SER A 91 3.38 -20.86 11.16
N MET A 92 3.24 -20.15 12.28
CA MET A 92 2.67 -20.67 13.53
C MET A 92 1.17 -20.37 13.70
N ASP A 93 0.53 -19.75 12.72
CA ASP A 93 -0.91 -19.44 12.77
C ASP A 93 -1.76 -20.71 12.51
N GLU A 94 -1.89 -21.55 13.53
CA GLU A 94 -2.70 -22.77 13.47
C GLU A 94 -4.19 -22.49 13.18
N THR A 95 -4.65 -21.29 13.51
CA THR A 95 -6.07 -20.92 13.39
C THR A 95 -6.40 -20.34 12.01
N GLY A 96 -5.41 -19.80 11.32
CA GLY A 96 -5.58 -18.98 10.11
C GLY A 96 -6.12 -17.59 10.39
N VAL A 97 -6.23 -17.16 11.65
CA VAL A 97 -6.77 -15.84 12.02
C VAL A 97 -5.75 -14.75 11.66
N ASP A 98 -4.49 -14.90 12.08
CA ASP A 98 -3.44 -13.89 11.84
C ASP A 98 -3.20 -13.69 10.34
N THR A 99 -3.25 -14.78 9.56
CA THR A 99 -3.19 -14.76 8.10
C THR A 99 -4.32 -13.91 7.51
N ILE A 100 -5.55 -14.06 8.02
CA ILE A 100 -6.72 -13.30 7.55
C ILE A 100 -6.58 -11.82 7.92
N LEU A 101 -6.09 -11.52 9.13
CA LEU A 101 -5.87 -10.14 9.57
C LEU A 101 -4.82 -9.45 8.69
N CYS A 102 -3.68 -10.09 8.47
CA CYS A 102 -2.66 -9.60 7.54
C CYS A 102 -3.23 -9.31 6.14
N LYS A 103 -4.01 -10.25 5.59
CA LYS A 103 -4.63 -10.05 4.27
C LYS A 103 -5.62 -8.89 4.28
N THR A 104 -6.32 -8.68 5.38
CA THR A 104 -7.26 -7.57 5.57
C THR A 104 -6.52 -6.23 5.56
N GLU A 105 -5.50 -6.07 6.40
CA GLU A 105 -4.69 -4.86 6.49
C GLU A 105 -4.05 -4.48 5.15
N ILE A 106 -3.33 -5.43 4.51
CA ILE A 106 -2.68 -5.18 3.22
C ILE A 106 -3.71 -4.81 2.13
N THR A 107 -4.92 -5.37 2.18
CA THR A 107 -6.01 -5.06 1.25
C THR A 107 -6.59 -3.66 1.48
N ILE A 108 -6.72 -3.24 2.74
CA ILE A 108 -7.11 -1.87 3.10
C ILE A 108 -6.06 -0.89 2.58
N ASP A 109 -4.77 -1.15 2.83
CA ASP A 109 -3.67 -0.30 2.38
C ASP A 109 -3.63 -0.16 0.86
N ARG A 110 -3.91 -1.25 0.13
CA ARG A 110 -4.01 -1.19 -1.33
C ARG A 110 -5.15 -0.31 -1.82
N THR A 111 -6.28 -0.33 -1.12
CA THR A 111 -7.41 0.57 -1.42
C THR A 111 -7.01 2.02 -1.19
N GLN A 112 -6.30 2.31 -0.09
CA GLN A 112 -5.78 3.67 0.16
C GLN A 112 -4.75 4.10 -0.88
N TYR A 113 -3.86 3.20 -1.30
CA TYR A 113 -2.90 3.44 -2.38
C TYR A 113 -3.62 3.88 -3.66
N PHE A 114 -4.70 3.19 -4.04
CA PHE A 114 -5.54 3.57 -5.18
C PHE A 114 -6.10 4.99 -5.08
N HIS A 115 -6.63 5.38 -3.91
CA HIS A 115 -7.11 6.75 -3.70
C HIS A 115 -6.00 7.80 -3.76
N LYS A 116 -4.84 7.52 -3.15
CA LYS A 116 -3.74 8.50 -3.07
C LYS A 116 -3.00 8.69 -4.38
N VAL A 117 -2.87 7.62 -5.18
CA VAL A 117 -1.98 7.58 -6.35
C VAL A 117 -2.75 7.68 -7.67
N TRP A 118 -3.87 6.97 -7.79
CA TRP A 118 -4.55 6.86 -9.08
C TRP A 118 -5.66 7.90 -9.26
N GLU A 119 -6.30 8.37 -8.18
CA GLU A 119 -7.24 9.49 -8.26
C GLU A 119 -6.53 10.86 -8.32
N HIS A 120 -5.25 10.92 -7.92
CA HIS A 120 -4.42 12.14 -7.90
C HIS A 120 -3.00 11.91 -8.47
N PRO A 121 -2.87 11.57 -9.76
CA PRO A 121 -1.62 11.02 -10.31
C PRO A 121 -0.52 12.06 -10.55
N ASN A 122 -0.83 13.35 -10.53
CA ASN A 122 0.10 14.38 -10.97
C ASN A 122 0.88 14.99 -9.80
N PRO A 123 2.23 14.90 -9.81
CA PRO A 123 3.06 15.58 -8.82
C PRO A 123 3.07 17.11 -9.04
N PRO A 124 3.53 17.88 -8.04
CA PRO A 124 3.87 19.29 -8.22
C PRO A 124 4.92 19.48 -9.33
N LYS A 125 4.97 20.67 -9.92
CA LYS A 125 5.88 20.97 -11.05
C LYS A 125 7.37 20.77 -10.73
N ASP A 126 7.75 20.89 -9.46
CA ASP A 126 9.12 20.68 -9.01
C ASP A 126 9.44 19.23 -8.62
N GLY A 127 8.46 18.32 -8.74
CA GLY A 127 8.60 16.90 -8.39
C GLY A 127 8.76 16.64 -6.89
N ILE A 128 8.59 17.65 -6.03
CA ILE A 128 8.76 17.47 -4.58
C ILE A 128 7.49 16.87 -3.99
N GLY A 129 7.65 15.87 -3.13
CA GLY A 129 6.51 15.23 -2.49
C GLY A 129 6.79 13.82 -1.98
N SER A 130 5.71 13.10 -1.74
CA SER A 130 5.73 11.70 -1.32
C SER A 130 5.36 10.82 -2.50
N TYR A 131 6.02 9.68 -2.60
CA TYR A 131 5.83 8.67 -3.62
C TYR A 131 5.78 7.30 -2.95
N THR A 132 5.03 6.37 -3.52
CA THR A 132 4.97 4.99 -3.06
C THR A 132 4.80 4.05 -4.23
N ASP A 133 5.36 2.85 -4.13
CA ASP A 133 5.15 1.80 -5.12
C ASP A 133 3.92 0.94 -4.84
N GLY A 134 3.35 1.04 -3.64
CA GLY A 134 2.22 0.22 -3.20
C GLY A 134 2.60 -1.23 -2.86
N PHE A 135 3.90 -1.52 -2.67
CA PHE A 135 4.47 -2.80 -2.27
C PHE A 135 5.33 -2.67 -0.99
N GLY A 136 5.02 -1.67 -0.15
CA GLY A 136 5.75 -1.39 1.09
C GLY A 136 6.95 -0.46 0.92
N GLY A 137 7.14 0.16 -0.25
CA GLY A 137 8.13 1.20 -0.47
C GLY A 137 7.54 2.62 -0.40
N SER A 138 8.27 3.50 0.29
CA SER A 138 8.00 4.94 0.37
C SER A 138 9.25 5.73 -0.05
N LEU A 139 9.06 6.71 -0.91
CA LEU A 139 10.10 7.66 -1.33
C LEU A 139 9.59 9.08 -1.05
N LYS A 140 10.38 9.86 -0.32
CA LYS A 140 10.08 11.26 -0.03
C LYS A 140 11.16 12.15 -0.63
N LEU A 141 10.74 13.11 -1.43
CA LEU A 141 11.59 14.15 -1.99
C LEU A 141 11.33 15.46 -1.28
N SER A 142 12.40 16.18 -0.96
CA SER A 142 12.33 17.48 -0.30
C SER A 142 13.47 18.39 -0.75
N ARG A 143 13.25 19.70 -0.71
CA ARG A 143 14.29 20.70 -0.97
C ARG A 143 14.35 21.68 0.19
N GLU A 144 15.50 21.77 0.84
CA GLU A 144 15.76 22.85 1.78
C GLU A 144 15.97 24.16 1.02
N LYS A 145 15.43 25.28 1.53
CA LYS A 145 15.49 26.59 0.86
C LYS A 145 16.92 27.06 0.54
N SER A 146 17.91 26.58 1.30
CA SER A 146 19.34 26.92 1.17
C SER A 146 20.13 25.99 0.24
N LYS A 147 19.59 24.81 -0.13
CA LYS A 147 20.28 23.80 -0.93
C LYS A 147 19.72 23.78 -2.35
N LYS A 148 20.61 23.72 -3.35
CA LYS A 148 20.22 23.50 -4.75
C LYS A 148 19.77 22.05 -5.00
N GLU A 149 20.28 21.12 -4.20
CA GLU A 149 20.03 19.68 -4.33
C GLU A 149 18.68 19.27 -3.73
N ILE A 150 18.05 18.27 -4.34
CA ILE A 150 16.89 17.59 -3.78
C ILE A 150 17.41 16.51 -2.82
N GLN A 151 16.89 16.51 -1.60
CA GLN A 151 17.12 15.42 -0.65
C GLN A 151 16.04 14.36 -0.86
N PHE A 152 16.46 13.10 -0.90
CA PHE A 152 15.55 11.96 -0.91
C PHE A 152 15.70 11.14 0.37
N SER A 153 14.61 10.49 0.76
CA SER A 153 14.56 9.52 1.85
C SER A 153 13.68 8.36 1.41
N PHE A 154 14.24 7.16 1.47
CA PHE A 154 13.54 5.91 1.26
C PHE A 154 13.31 5.20 2.59
N GLU A 155 12.14 4.59 2.69
CA GLU A 155 11.78 3.64 3.72
C GLU A 155 11.10 2.46 3.00
N VAL A 156 11.56 1.25 3.25
CA VAL A 156 10.96 0.03 2.70
C VAL A 156 10.69 -0.98 3.82
N VAL A 157 9.52 -1.59 3.80
CA VAL A 157 9.18 -2.76 4.61
C VAL A 157 8.65 -3.84 3.67
N ARG A 158 9.47 -4.86 3.39
CA ARG A 158 9.19 -5.83 2.32
C ARG A 158 9.55 -7.27 2.67
N GLY A 159 8.87 -8.17 1.97
CA GLY A 159 9.15 -9.60 2.01
C GLY A 159 8.52 -10.30 3.21
N PRO A 160 8.58 -11.63 3.22
CA PRO A 160 7.80 -12.46 4.14
C PRO A 160 8.36 -12.49 5.58
N THR A 161 9.51 -11.84 5.80
CA THR A 161 10.16 -11.65 7.10
C THR A 161 10.28 -10.16 7.47
N ALA A 162 9.49 -9.29 6.82
CA ALA A 162 9.42 -7.85 7.07
C ALA A 162 10.81 -7.17 7.10
N HIS A 163 11.60 -7.34 6.05
CA HIS A 163 12.89 -6.65 5.96
C HIS A 163 12.68 -5.14 5.88
N ILE A 164 13.37 -4.41 6.75
CA ILE A 164 13.30 -2.96 6.86
C ILE A 164 14.56 -2.38 6.21
N GLY A 165 14.39 -1.34 5.40
CA GLY A 165 15.47 -0.62 4.78
C GLY A 165 15.24 0.88 4.78
N GLU A 166 16.27 1.62 5.15
CA GLU A 166 16.27 3.07 5.07
C GLU A 166 17.49 3.54 4.31
N VAL A 167 17.31 4.48 3.39
CA VAL A 167 18.42 5.15 2.73
C VAL A 167 18.07 6.60 2.46
N THR A 168 19.01 7.49 2.76
CA THR A 168 18.87 8.92 2.51
C THR A 168 20.04 9.42 1.70
N GLY A 169 19.79 10.44 0.90
CA GLY A 169 20.83 11.02 0.07
C GLY A 169 20.34 12.27 -0.62
N SER A 170 21.18 12.78 -1.51
CA SER A 170 20.83 13.89 -2.39
C SER A 170 20.91 13.48 -3.84
N TRP A 171 20.07 14.10 -4.65
CA TRP A 171 20.21 14.06 -6.09
C TRP A 171 20.10 15.46 -6.68
N THR A 172 20.64 15.62 -7.87
CA THR A 172 20.39 16.80 -8.70
C THR A 172 19.68 16.35 -9.96
N PRO A 173 18.43 16.80 -10.22
CA PRO A 173 17.74 16.46 -11.45
C PRO A 173 18.56 16.95 -12.65
N ASN A 174 18.78 16.09 -13.64
CA ASN A 174 19.34 16.47 -14.93
C ASN A 174 18.24 16.55 -16.00
N GLN A 175 18.58 17.01 -17.20
CA GLN A 175 17.63 17.16 -18.29
C GLN A 175 17.11 15.81 -18.82
N GLU A 176 17.87 14.73 -18.62
CA GLU A 176 17.53 13.38 -19.08
C GLU A 176 16.56 12.66 -18.15
N GLY A 177 16.31 13.22 -16.94
CA GLY A 177 15.48 12.58 -15.93
C GLY A 177 16.10 11.31 -15.34
N LYS A 178 17.40 11.08 -15.54
CA LYS A 178 18.12 9.90 -15.08
C LYS A 178 19.19 10.26 -14.08
N TRP A 179 19.31 9.51 -12.99
CA TRP A 179 20.32 9.79 -11.97
C TRP A 179 20.84 8.51 -11.36
N THR A 180 22.12 8.50 -11.01
CA THR A 180 22.73 7.43 -10.23
C THR A 180 23.18 7.99 -8.90
N TRP A 181 22.72 7.41 -7.80
CA TRP A 181 23.17 7.73 -6.46
C TRP A 181 23.96 6.57 -5.89
N ALA A 182 25.06 6.90 -5.22
CA ALA A 182 25.94 5.96 -4.56
C ALA A 182 26.11 6.38 -3.09
N SER A 183 26.10 5.41 -2.17
CA SER A 183 26.32 5.67 -0.74
C SER A 183 27.73 6.16 -0.42
N THR A 184 28.72 5.81 -1.25
CA THR A 184 30.13 6.23 -1.11
C THR A 184 30.71 6.68 -2.46
N PRO A 185 31.79 7.49 -2.49
CA PRO A 185 32.36 7.99 -3.75
C PRO A 185 32.91 6.92 -4.72
N ASN A 186 33.33 5.75 -4.20
CA ASN A 186 33.92 4.66 -5.00
C ASN A 186 33.03 3.40 -4.99
N CYS A 187 31.73 3.60 -4.79
CA CYS A 187 30.74 2.54 -4.73
C CYS A 187 30.78 1.68 -6.01
N ASN A 188 30.93 0.38 -5.86
CA ASN A 188 30.85 -0.59 -6.94
C ASN A 188 29.84 -1.67 -6.57
N SER A 189 29.25 -2.34 -7.56
CA SER A 189 28.18 -3.31 -7.34
C SER A 189 28.60 -4.60 -6.64
N GLU A 190 29.90 -4.83 -6.49
CA GLU A 190 30.47 -6.00 -5.82
C GLU A 190 30.76 -5.73 -4.32
N ASP A 191 30.73 -4.46 -3.90
CA ASP A 191 30.97 -4.04 -2.53
C ASP A 191 29.68 -4.18 -1.69
N PRO A 192 29.65 -5.07 -0.66
CA PRO A 192 28.46 -5.27 0.16
C PRO A 192 28.08 -4.05 1.02
N ASP A 193 29.04 -3.15 1.27
CA ASP A 193 28.81 -1.92 2.04
C ASP A 193 28.43 -0.72 1.14
N CYS A 194 28.30 -0.98 -0.17
CA CYS A 194 27.85 -0.02 -1.17
C CYS A 194 26.34 -0.15 -1.42
N CYS A 195 25.64 1.00 -1.42
CA CYS A 195 24.30 1.11 -1.96
C CYS A 195 24.32 1.96 -3.23
N LEU A 196 23.95 1.36 -4.36
CA LEU A 196 23.90 1.99 -5.68
C LEU A 196 22.47 1.91 -6.22
N LEU A 197 21.87 3.08 -6.43
CA LEU A 197 20.51 3.25 -6.93
C LEU A 197 20.53 4.05 -8.24
N GLN A 198 19.75 3.61 -9.21
CA GLN A 198 19.46 4.38 -10.41
C GLN A 198 18.00 4.81 -10.40
N PHE A 199 17.76 6.03 -10.87
CA PHE A 199 16.47 6.68 -10.89
C PHE A 199 16.15 7.09 -12.31
N GLU A 200 14.90 6.89 -12.73
CA GLU A 200 14.36 7.42 -13.97
C GLU A 200 13.01 8.10 -13.70
N THR A 201 12.93 9.40 -13.96
CA THR A 201 11.73 10.20 -13.69
C THR A 201 10.79 10.20 -14.90
N PHE A 202 9.53 9.88 -14.64
CA PHE A 202 8.42 9.96 -15.57
C PHE A 202 7.38 10.96 -15.07
N PRO A 203 6.38 11.35 -15.90
CA PRO A 203 5.41 12.39 -15.52
C PRO A 203 4.69 12.17 -14.18
N ASN A 204 4.37 10.92 -13.81
CA ASN A 204 3.62 10.57 -12.60
C ASN A 204 4.34 9.60 -11.66
N ARG A 205 5.58 9.23 -11.96
CA ARG A 205 6.30 8.20 -11.22
C ARG A 205 7.81 8.32 -11.37
N ILE A 206 8.52 7.65 -10.49
CA ILE A 206 9.96 7.52 -10.48
C ILE A 206 10.25 6.03 -10.45
N GLU A 207 10.87 5.52 -11.51
CA GLU A 207 11.39 4.16 -11.51
C GLU A 207 12.71 4.17 -10.78
N VAL A 208 12.87 3.21 -9.87
CA VAL A 208 14.08 3.03 -9.07
C VAL A 208 14.59 1.64 -9.37
N GLU A 209 15.79 1.57 -9.90
CA GLU A 209 16.53 0.33 -10.06
C GLU A 209 17.57 0.22 -8.94
N GLU A 210 17.52 -0.88 -8.22
CA GLU A 210 18.54 -1.22 -7.25
C GLU A 210 19.65 -2.01 -7.94
N ILE A 211 20.82 -1.39 -8.11
CA ILE A 211 21.97 -2.05 -8.71
C ILE A 211 22.69 -2.92 -7.67
N SER A 212 22.88 -2.37 -6.47
CA SER A 212 23.45 -3.10 -5.33
C SER A 212 23.09 -2.39 -4.04
N CYS A 213 22.10 -2.85 -3.27
CA CYS A 213 21.83 -2.34 -1.91
C CYS A 213 21.41 -3.44 -0.92
N SER A 214 21.12 -4.64 -1.40
CA SER A 214 20.60 -5.78 -0.62
C SER A 214 21.40 -6.19 0.64
N ALA A 215 22.67 -5.80 0.78
CA ALA A 215 23.49 -6.04 1.97
C ALA A 215 23.76 -4.78 2.82
N TYR A 216 23.36 -3.62 2.32
CA TYR A 216 23.64 -2.31 2.92
C TYR A 216 22.97 -2.21 4.31
N HIS A 217 23.77 -1.91 5.33
CA HIS A 217 23.37 -1.91 6.76
C HIS A 217 22.84 -3.24 7.32
N GLY A 218 23.17 -4.37 6.70
CA GLY A 218 22.93 -5.70 7.27
C GLY A 218 21.46 -6.17 7.27
N ALA A 219 20.56 -5.42 6.66
CA ALA A 219 19.17 -5.83 6.39
C ALA A 219 18.97 -5.99 4.88
N ARG A 220 18.23 -7.03 4.47
CA ARG A 220 17.85 -7.24 3.06
C ARG A 220 16.82 -6.20 2.62
N ALA A 221 17.27 -4.98 2.39
CA ALA A 221 16.43 -3.88 1.91
C ALA A 221 16.31 -3.94 0.38
N TYR A 222 15.08 -3.92 -0.13
CA TYR A 222 14.79 -3.91 -1.56
C TYR A 222 14.16 -2.58 -1.95
N PHE A 223 14.97 -1.66 -2.48
CA PHE A 223 14.55 -0.30 -2.82
C PHE A 223 13.98 -0.19 -4.24
N GLY A 224 14.26 -1.16 -5.11
CA GLY A 224 13.78 -1.16 -6.48
C GLY A 224 12.25 -1.18 -6.59
N GLY A 225 11.70 -0.40 -7.53
CA GLY A 225 10.26 -0.34 -7.76
C GLY A 225 9.80 0.89 -8.54
N SER A 226 8.50 0.93 -8.83
CA SER A 226 7.84 2.01 -9.55
C SER A 226 7.09 2.93 -8.57
N TYR A 227 7.74 4.01 -8.14
CA TYR A 227 7.24 4.90 -7.11
C TYR A 227 6.36 5.99 -7.73
N ARG A 228 5.05 5.86 -7.55
CA ARG A 228 4.07 6.83 -8.09
C ARG A 228 3.80 7.93 -7.07
N TYR A 229 3.52 9.14 -7.57
CA TYR A 229 3.20 10.27 -6.70
C TYR A 229 1.99 9.95 -5.81
N SER A 230 2.12 10.25 -4.52
CA SER A 230 1.13 9.98 -3.50
C SER A 230 0.76 11.29 -2.82
N LYS A 231 -0.48 11.73 -3.07
CA LYS A 231 -1.00 12.93 -2.43
C LYS A 231 -1.23 12.63 -0.94
N LYS A 232 -0.73 13.53 -0.08
CA LYS A 232 -0.97 13.49 1.37
C LYS A 232 -2.45 13.70 1.69
#